data_AF-A0A950F0G5-F1
#
_entry.id   AF-A0A950F0G5-F1
#
_cell.length_a   1.000
_cell.length_b   1.000
_cell.length_c   1.000
_cell.angle_alpha   90.00
_cell.angle_beta   90.00
_cell.angle_gamma   90.00
#
_symmetry.space_group_name_H-M   'P 1'
#
loop_
_entity.id
_entity.type
_entity.pdbx_description
1 polymer ?
#
loop_
_entity_poly.entity_id
_entity_poly.type
_entity_poly.pdbx_seq_one_letter_code
_entity_poly.pdbx_strand_id
1 'polypeptide(L)'
;MRSRRERLTPSDVGLPAGPRRRVKGLRREEVALLADVGVTWYTWLEQGRPIAVSDETLARIGHALRLNPSEIKYLQTLIKPAPAQPHIWEMKGDAGVRYIVEHFQDGFAYLRNPRFDWLAWNERFGRFQKLDHNAPAIERNMLWRLFTDKNSRVLYPQWEDYATRLVAAFRAEYAEYVG
;
A
#
# COMPACT_ATOMS: atom_id res chain seq x y z
N MET A 1 8.69 -4.87 -8.21
CA MET A 1 9.28 -5.21 -9.53
C MET A 1 9.77 -6.67 -9.60
N ARG A 2 10.81 -7.05 -8.85
CA ARG A 2 11.42 -8.39 -8.89
C ARG A 2 10.42 -9.56 -8.78
N SER A 3 9.55 -9.55 -7.76
CA SER A 3 8.53 -10.59 -7.56
C SER A 3 7.58 -10.75 -8.75
N ARG A 4 7.25 -9.66 -9.48
CA ARG A 4 6.38 -9.72 -10.67
C ARG A 4 7.13 -10.31 -11.87
N ARG A 5 8.40 -9.92 -12.05
CA ARG A 5 9.29 -10.49 -13.08
C ARG A 5 9.48 -12.01 -12.91
N GLU A 6 9.68 -12.47 -11.68
CA GLU A 6 9.91 -13.89 -11.37
C GLU A 6 8.66 -14.78 -11.54
N ARG A 7 7.46 -14.19 -11.69
CA ARG A 7 6.20 -14.91 -11.90
C ARG A 7 5.89 -15.22 -13.36
N LEU A 8 6.47 -14.47 -14.30
CA LEU A 8 6.22 -14.65 -15.73
C LEU A 8 7.27 -15.54 -16.37
N THR A 9 6.83 -16.41 -17.27
CA THR A 9 7.71 -17.16 -18.17
C THR A 9 7.86 -16.41 -19.50
N PRO A 10 8.94 -16.63 -20.27
CA PRO A 10 9.09 -16.06 -21.61
C PRO A 10 7.91 -16.37 -22.52
N SER A 11 7.38 -17.60 -22.46
CA SER A 11 6.21 -18.02 -23.21
C SER A 11 4.96 -17.21 -22.87
N ASP A 12 4.80 -16.76 -21.62
CA ASP A 12 3.68 -15.89 -21.25
C ASP A 12 3.74 -14.54 -21.96
N VAL A 13 4.91 -14.09 -22.40
CA VAL A 13 5.11 -12.79 -23.06
C VAL A 13 5.51 -12.93 -24.53
N GLY A 14 5.29 -14.12 -25.12
CA GLY A 14 5.56 -14.39 -26.52
C GLY A 14 7.06 -14.52 -26.86
N LEU A 15 7.92 -14.65 -25.86
CA LEU A 15 9.35 -14.86 -26.03
C LEU A 15 9.70 -16.36 -26.04
N PRO A 16 10.68 -16.78 -26.85
CA PRO A 16 11.13 -18.16 -26.87
C PRO A 16 11.79 -18.51 -25.54
N ALA A 17 11.57 -19.75 -25.10
CA ALA A 17 12.14 -20.25 -23.86
C ALA A 17 13.69 -20.23 -23.83
N GLY A 18 14.38 -20.32 -24.96
CA GLY A 18 15.85 -20.35 -25.01
C GLY A 18 16.50 -21.52 -24.24
N PRO A 19 17.84 -21.64 -24.30
CA PRO A 19 18.58 -22.73 -23.65
C PRO A 19 18.70 -22.55 -22.12
N ARG A 20 19.07 -23.64 -21.42
CA ARG A 20 19.20 -23.82 -19.95
C ARG A 20 19.30 -22.51 -19.16
N ARG A 21 18.24 -22.16 -18.43
CA ARG A 21 18.12 -20.90 -17.67
C ARG A 21 18.46 -21.09 -16.19
N ARG A 22 19.19 -20.13 -15.61
CA ARG A 22 19.51 -20.06 -14.17
C ARG A 22 18.55 -19.18 -13.36
N VAL A 23 17.77 -18.32 -14.01
CA VAL A 23 16.91 -17.33 -13.35
C VAL A 23 15.46 -17.83 -13.34
N LYS A 24 14.75 -17.63 -12.22
CA LYS A 24 13.32 -17.89 -12.11
C LYS A 24 12.54 -16.80 -12.87
N GLY A 25 11.71 -17.19 -13.83
CA GLY A 25 10.89 -16.29 -14.64
C GLY A 25 11.66 -15.52 -15.71
N LEU A 26 11.22 -14.28 -15.99
CA LEU A 26 11.84 -13.41 -16.99
C LEU A 26 13.20 -12.85 -16.51
N ARG A 27 14.13 -12.70 -17.45
CA ARG A 27 15.40 -11.99 -17.26
C ARG A 27 15.17 -10.48 -17.32
N ARG A 28 16.13 -9.71 -16.79
CA ARG A 28 16.09 -8.24 -16.88
C ARG A 28 16.14 -7.75 -18.32
N GLU A 29 16.96 -8.39 -19.14
CA GLU A 29 17.07 -8.11 -20.57
C GLU A 29 15.75 -8.35 -21.33
N GLU A 30 15.00 -9.39 -20.96
CA GLU A 30 13.70 -9.70 -21.58
C GLU A 30 12.64 -8.64 -21.22
N VAL A 31 12.57 -8.22 -19.95
CA VAL A 31 11.64 -7.14 -19.55
C VAL A 31 12.04 -5.81 -20.19
N ALA A 32 13.33 -5.51 -20.21
CA ALA A 32 13.86 -4.28 -20.82
C ALA A 32 13.54 -4.22 -22.32
N LEU A 33 13.67 -5.35 -23.03
CA LEU A 33 13.27 -5.49 -24.42
C LEU A 33 11.76 -5.26 -24.62
N LEU A 34 10.92 -5.93 -23.82
CA LEU A 34 9.45 -5.81 -23.92
C LEU A 34 8.94 -4.40 -23.59
N ALA A 35 9.63 -3.69 -22.70
CA ALA A 35 9.27 -2.33 -22.29
C ALA A 35 9.97 -1.24 -23.11
N ASP A 36 10.83 -1.63 -24.06
CA ASP A 36 11.65 -0.74 -24.89
C ASP A 36 12.45 0.27 -24.03
N VAL A 37 13.27 -0.28 -23.13
CA VAL A 37 14.19 0.46 -22.25
C VAL A 37 15.56 -0.22 -22.19
N GLY A 38 16.59 0.51 -21.77
CA GLY A 38 17.92 -0.07 -21.57
C GLY A 38 17.97 -1.06 -20.39
N VAL A 39 18.71 -2.18 -20.54
CA VAL A 39 18.86 -3.21 -19.49
C VAL A 39 19.46 -2.64 -18.20
N THR A 40 20.49 -1.79 -18.33
CA THR A 40 21.13 -1.10 -17.20
C THR A 40 20.13 -0.21 -16.47
N TRP A 41 19.31 0.52 -17.23
CA TRP A 41 18.29 1.41 -16.69
C TRP A 41 17.21 0.62 -15.92
N TYR A 42 16.70 -0.48 -16.49
CA TYR A 42 15.75 -1.36 -15.80
C TYR A 42 16.36 -1.99 -14.53
N THR A 43 17.66 -2.28 -14.56
CA THR A 43 18.38 -2.80 -13.39
C THR A 43 18.43 -1.77 -12.26
N TRP A 44 18.66 -0.49 -12.57
CA TRP A 44 18.62 0.59 -11.59
C TRP A 44 17.22 0.78 -11.00
N LEU A 45 16.18 0.68 -11.83
CA LEU A 45 14.80 0.70 -11.36
C LEU A 45 14.51 -0.46 -10.39
N GLU A 46 14.92 -1.68 -10.73
CA GLU A 46 14.71 -2.86 -9.86
C GLU A 46 15.50 -2.76 -8.54
N GLN A 47 16.63 -2.05 -8.54
CA GLN A 47 17.47 -1.79 -7.36
C GLN A 47 17.01 -0.61 -6.50
N GLY A 48 16.00 0.16 -6.94
CA GLY A 48 15.54 1.35 -6.21
C GLY A 48 16.54 2.51 -6.22
N ARG A 49 17.41 2.60 -7.24
CA ARG A 49 18.29 3.76 -7.40
C ARG A 49 17.48 4.99 -7.82
N PRO A 50 17.89 6.20 -7.43
CA PRO A 50 17.24 7.42 -7.88
C PRO A 50 17.42 7.56 -9.40
N ILE A 51 16.32 7.45 -10.13
CA ILE A 51 16.24 7.64 -11.58
C ILE A 51 14.97 8.44 -11.92
N ALA A 52 15.05 9.30 -12.93
CA ALA A 52 13.86 9.91 -13.50
C ALA A 52 13.18 8.93 -14.46
N VAL A 53 11.86 8.80 -14.36
CA VAL A 53 11.05 7.96 -15.25
C VAL A 53 9.73 8.65 -15.56
N SER A 54 9.28 8.55 -16.82
CA SER A 54 7.96 9.05 -17.22
C SER A 54 6.84 8.07 -16.87
N ASP A 55 5.62 8.58 -16.65
CA ASP A 55 4.43 7.75 -16.44
C ASP A 55 4.20 6.76 -17.60
N GLU A 56 4.56 7.15 -18.82
CA GLU A 56 4.52 6.30 -20.02
C GLU A 56 5.52 5.15 -19.96
N THR A 57 6.76 5.40 -19.55
CA THR A 57 7.76 4.34 -19.40
C THR A 57 7.38 3.36 -18.31
N LEU A 58 6.77 3.84 -17.22
CA LEU A 58 6.21 2.97 -16.18
C LEU A 58 5.03 2.14 -16.68
N ALA A 59 4.17 2.71 -17.52
CA ALA A 59 3.08 1.96 -18.15
C ALA A 59 3.64 0.84 -19.04
N ARG A 60 4.63 1.12 -19.90
CA ARG A 60 5.29 0.11 -20.74
C ARG A 60 5.89 -1.03 -19.91
N ILE A 61 6.56 -0.71 -18.81
CA ILE A 61 7.11 -1.72 -17.87
C ILE A 61 5.99 -2.51 -17.19
N GLY A 62 4.91 -1.84 -16.79
CA GLY A 62 3.73 -2.47 -16.23
C GLY A 62 3.08 -3.47 -17.19
N HIS A 63 2.94 -3.10 -18.47
CA HIS A 63 2.42 -3.97 -19.52
C HIS A 63 3.35 -5.15 -19.80
N ALA A 64 4.68 -4.92 -19.89
CA ALA A 64 5.67 -6.00 -20.03
C ALA A 64 5.60 -7.01 -18.87
N LEU A 65 5.25 -6.55 -17.67
CA LEU A 65 5.05 -7.38 -16.48
C LEU A 65 3.61 -7.86 -16.29
N ARG A 66 2.73 -7.68 -17.29
CA ARG A 66 1.30 -8.05 -17.26
C ARG A 66 0.58 -7.56 -16.00
N LEU A 67 0.91 -6.35 -15.55
CA LEU A 67 0.19 -5.69 -14.47
C LEU A 67 -1.19 -5.23 -14.97
N ASN A 68 -2.19 -5.32 -14.11
CA ASN A 68 -3.51 -4.79 -14.41
C ASN A 68 -3.51 -3.24 -14.30
N PRO A 69 -4.54 -2.54 -14.81
CA PRO A 69 -4.58 -1.07 -14.80
C PRO A 69 -4.43 -0.45 -13.40
N SER A 70 -5.02 -1.07 -12.37
CA SER A 70 -4.89 -0.60 -10.97
C SER A 70 -3.47 -0.75 -10.43
N GLU A 71 -2.79 -1.85 -10.77
CA GLU A 71 -1.39 -2.10 -10.41
C GLU A 71 -0.42 -1.13 -11.13
N ILE A 72 -0.72 -0.75 -12.38
CA ILE A 72 0.07 0.26 -13.11
C ILE A 72 -0.11 1.63 -12.48
N LYS A 73 -1.36 2.02 -12.19
CA LYS A 73 -1.64 3.29 -11.49
C LYS A 73 -0.95 3.35 -10.13
N TYR A 74 -1.01 2.26 -9.38
CA TYR A 74 -0.30 2.12 -8.11
C TYR A 74 1.21 2.32 -8.25
N LEU A 75 1.82 1.70 -9.26
CA LEU A 75 3.25 1.86 -9.54
C LEU A 75 3.62 3.32 -9.86
N GLN A 76 2.79 4.01 -10.64
CA GLN A 76 3.00 5.42 -10.98
C GLN A 76 2.91 6.31 -9.73
N THR A 77 1.99 6.05 -8.81
CA THR A 77 1.91 6.77 -7.54
C THR A 77 3.18 6.60 -6.70
N LEU A 78 3.74 5.39 -6.64
CA LEU A 78 4.92 5.09 -5.82
C LEU A 78 6.21 5.82 -6.24
N ILE A 79 6.32 6.24 -7.50
CA ILE A 79 7.55 6.83 -8.05
C ILE A 79 7.47 8.35 -8.12
N LYS A 80 6.26 8.92 -8.03
CA LYS A 80 6.11 10.36 -7.89
C LYS A 80 6.74 10.77 -6.55
N PRO A 81 7.64 11.76 -6.54
CA PRO A 81 8.11 12.31 -5.27
C PRO A 81 6.86 12.77 -4.52
N ALA A 82 6.59 12.12 -3.38
CA ALA A 82 5.53 12.58 -2.51
C ALA A 82 5.82 14.06 -2.22
N PRO A 83 4.82 14.96 -2.32
CA PRO A 83 5.01 16.29 -1.75
C PRO A 83 5.51 16.12 -0.32
N ALA A 84 6.28 17.08 0.20
CA ALA A 84 6.68 17.12 1.61
C ALA A 84 5.42 17.27 2.47
N GLN A 85 4.66 16.19 2.58
CA GLN A 85 3.52 16.09 3.46
C GLN A 85 4.11 16.03 4.86
N PRO A 86 3.48 16.68 5.85
CA PRO A 86 3.87 16.49 7.23
C PRO A 86 3.99 15.00 7.45
N HIS A 87 5.16 14.60 7.95
CA HIS A 87 5.48 13.24 8.26
C HIS A 87 4.25 12.55 8.87
N ILE A 88 3.80 11.43 8.31
CA ILE A 88 2.52 10.81 8.70
C ILE A 88 2.47 10.54 10.23
N TRP A 89 3.64 10.38 10.85
CA TRP A 89 3.84 10.21 12.29
C TRP A 89 3.53 11.46 13.15
N GLU A 90 3.46 12.64 12.56
CA GLU A 90 3.19 13.92 13.24
C GLU A 90 1.76 14.41 13.04
N MET A 91 0.95 13.72 12.22
CA MET A 91 -0.44 14.10 11.98
C MET A 91 -1.28 13.91 13.25
N LYS A 92 -1.59 15.01 13.95
CA LYS A 92 -2.45 15.02 15.14
C LYS A 92 -3.95 15.17 14.83
N GLY A 93 -4.27 15.52 13.58
CA GLY A 93 -5.62 15.90 13.15
C GLY A 93 -5.95 17.34 13.54
N ASP A 94 -6.77 18.01 12.72
CA ASP A 94 -7.25 19.36 13.02
C ASP A 94 -8.03 19.42 14.33
N ALA A 95 -7.78 20.42 15.16
CA ALA A 95 -8.39 20.52 16.49
C ALA A 95 -9.92 20.66 16.44
N GLY A 96 -10.46 21.38 15.45
CA GLY A 96 -11.91 21.51 15.24
C GLY A 96 -12.54 20.19 14.83
N VAL A 97 -11.90 19.45 13.92
CA VAL A 97 -12.38 18.11 13.51
C VAL A 97 -12.36 17.13 14.69
N ARG A 98 -11.29 17.14 15.50
CA ARG A 98 -11.21 16.32 16.72
C ARG A 98 -12.36 16.64 17.67
N TYR A 99 -12.61 17.92 17.92
CA TYR A 99 -13.69 18.35 18.79
C TYR A 99 -15.05 17.83 18.30
N ILE A 100 -15.34 17.97 17.00
CA ILE A 100 -16.58 17.45 16.40
C ILE A 100 -16.68 15.94 16.59
N VAL A 101 -15.60 15.20 16.32
CA VAL A 101 -15.57 13.74 16.47
C VAL A 101 -15.83 13.33 17.92
N GLU A 102 -15.15 13.94 18.89
CA GLU A 102 -15.24 13.61 20.31
C GLU A 102 -16.66 13.91 20.88
N HIS A 103 -17.34 14.92 20.34
CA HIS A 103 -18.67 15.35 20.81
C HIS A 103 -19.84 14.83 19.98
N PHE A 104 -19.61 14.12 18.88
CA PHE A 104 -20.66 13.54 18.05
C PHE A 104 -21.46 12.48 18.83
N GLN A 105 -22.78 12.66 18.96
CA GLN A 105 -23.65 11.81 19.79
C GLN A 105 -24.45 10.76 18.98
N ASP A 106 -24.70 11.02 17.70
CA ASP A 106 -25.66 10.26 16.89
C ASP A 106 -25.10 8.96 16.28
N GLY A 107 -23.96 8.46 16.77
CA GLY A 107 -23.37 7.22 16.27
C GLY A 107 -21.93 7.00 16.70
N PHE A 108 -21.25 6.10 16.01
CA PHE A 108 -19.81 5.90 16.17
C PHE A 108 -19.05 6.94 15.35
N ALA A 109 -18.07 7.61 15.96
CA ALA A 109 -17.20 8.56 15.28
C ALA A 109 -15.75 8.38 15.69
N TYR A 110 -14.86 8.45 14.71
CA TYR A 110 -13.42 8.47 14.91
C TYR A 110 -12.72 9.25 13.80
N LEU A 111 -11.55 9.78 14.11
CA LEU A 111 -10.60 10.37 13.18
C LEU A 111 -9.40 9.44 13.10
N ARG A 112 -8.88 9.19 11.89
CA ARG A 112 -7.66 8.40 11.68
C ARG A 112 -6.68 9.09 10.75
N ASN A 113 -5.40 8.74 10.87
CA ASN A 113 -4.38 9.09 9.88
C ASN A 113 -4.28 8.02 8.76
N PRO A 114 -3.49 8.26 7.70
CA PRO A 114 -3.20 7.28 6.65
C PRO A 114 -2.43 6.02 7.12
N ARG A 115 -1.83 6.03 8.32
CA ARG A 115 -1.25 4.84 8.97
C ARG A 115 -2.29 3.98 9.69
N PHE A 116 -3.55 4.39 9.65
CA PHE A 116 -4.66 3.73 10.34
C PHE A 116 -4.57 3.85 11.88
N ASP A 117 -3.85 4.85 12.39
CA ASP A 117 -3.90 5.23 13.80
C ASP A 117 -5.14 6.07 14.06
N TRP A 118 -5.91 5.71 15.09
CA TRP A 118 -6.98 6.56 15.60
C TRP A 118 -6.39 7.77 16.33
N LEU A 119 -6.73 8.97 15.85
CA LEU A 119 -6.28 10.24 16.39
C LEU A 119 -7.25 10.78 17.44
N ALA A 120 -8.56 10.61 17.21
CA ALA A 120 -9.64 11.00 18.10
C ALA A 120 -10.83 10.06 17.91
N TRP A 121 -11.67 9.89 18.92
CA TRP A 121 -12.90 9.11 18.83
C TRP A 121 -13.90 9.54 19.89
N ASN A 122 -15.18 9.32 19.64
CA ASN A 122 -16.19 9.51 20.68
C ASN A 122 -16.23 8.33 21.66
N GLU A 123 -16.82 8.58 22.82
CA GLU A 123 -16.94 7.60 23.90
C GLU A 123 -17.64 6.31 23.43
N ARG A 124 -18.65 6.45 22.56
CA ARG A 124 -19.38 5.30 22.00
C ARG A 124 -18.45 4.39 21.20
N PHE A 125 -17.61 4.95 20.33
CA PHE A 125 -16.62 4.18 19.59
C PHE A 125 -15.55 3.58 20.50
N GLY A 126 -15.06 4.34 21.49
CA GLY A 126 -14.09 3.85 22.48
C GLY A 126 -14.60 2.62 23.23
N ARG A 127 -15.86 2.63 23.68
CA ARG A 127 -16.49 1.47 24.33
C ARG A 127 -16.63 0.27 23.39
N PHE A 128 -17.05 0.50 22.13
CA PHE A 128 -17.16 -0.57 21.13
C PHE A 128 -15.81 -1.23 20.85
N GLN A 129 -14.76 -0.42 20.68
CA GLN A 129 -13.40 -0.92 20.46
C GLN A 129 -12.72 -1.39 21.74
N LYS A 130 -13.30 -1.20 22.94
CA LYS A 130 -12.59 -1.38 24.22
C LYS A 130 -11.24 -0.64 24.20
N LEU A 131 -11.27 0.63 23.82
CA LEU A 131 -10.08 1.48 23.66
C LEU A 131 -10.18 2.68 24.59
N ASP A 132 -9.20 2.79 25.49
CA ASP A 132 -9.04 3.94 26.37
C ASP A 132 -8.21 5.05 25.70
N HIS A 133 -8.48 6.32 26.02
CA HIS A 133 -7.71 7.46 25.52
C HIS A 133 -6.25 7.47 25.99
N ASN A 134 -5.91 6.71 27.03
CA ASN A 134 -4.56 6.51 27.54
C ASN A 134 -3.88 5.25 26.98
N ALA A 135 -4.54 4.48 26.10
CA ALA A 135 -3.96 3.26 25.53
C ALA A 135 -2.61 3.55 24.82
N PRO A 136 -1.64 2.63 24.85
CA PRO A 136 -0.38 2.77 24.10
C PRO A 136 -0.62 3.09 22.63
N ALA A 137 0.31 3.82 21.99
CA ALA A 137 0.17 4.26 20.60
C ALA A 137 -0.11 3.09 19.64
N ILE A 138 0.55 1.95 19.83
CA ILE A 138 0.34 0.75 18.98
C ILE A 138 -1.08 0.17 19.11
N GLU A 139 -1.70 0.28 20.28
CA GLU A 139 -3.07 -0.16 20.52
C GLU A 139 -4.10 0.78 19.89
N ARG A 140 -3.71 1.98 19.46
CA ARG A 140 -4.57 2.90 18.70
C ARG A 140 -4.51 2.64 17.19
N ASN A 141 -3.68 1.71 16.74
CA ASN A 141 -3.60 1.34 15.33
C ASN A 141 -4.64 0.28 14.96
N MET A 142 -5.53 0.65 14.06
CA MET A 142 -6.66 -0.18 13.63
C MET A 142 -6.23 -1.48 12.96
N LEU A 143 -5.18 -1.45 12.12
CA LEU A 143 -4.65 -2.66 11.47
C LEU A 143 -4.02 -3.60 12.48
N TRP A 144 -3.17 -3.06 13.37
CA TRP A 144 -2.54 -3.84 14.42
C TRP A 144 -3.60 -4.54 15.25
N ARG A 145 -4.58 -3.80 15.78
CA ARG A 145 -5.67 -4.37 16.57
C ARG A 145 -6.43 -5.45 15.83
N LEU A 146 -6.79 -5.23 14.56
CA LEU A 146 -7.56 -6.21 13.79
C LEU A 146 -6.89 -7.59 13.74
N PHE A 147 -5.55 -7.64 13.74
CA PHE A 147 -4.78 -8.87 13.67
C PHE A 147 -4.23 -9.37 15.02
N THR A 148 -4.15 -8.53 16.05
CA THR A 148 -3.55 -8.89 17.35
C THR A 148 -4.55 -8.99 18.50
N ASP A 149 -5.67 -8.27 18.44
CA ASP A 149 -6.70 -8.34 19.48
C ASP A 149 -7.53 -9.62 19.32
N LYS A 150 -7.51 -10.45 20.36
CA LYS A 150 -8.25 -11.72 20.40
C LYS A 150 -9.76 -11.51 20.23
N ASN A 151 -10.27 -10.33 20.55
CA ASN A 151 -11.68 -10.00 20.40
C ASN A 151 -12.07 -9.53 18.99
N SER A 152 -11.12 -9.29 18.08
CA SER A 152 -11.44 -8.75 16.75
C SER A 152 -12.39 -9.64 15.97
N ARG A 153 -12.25 -10.97 16.07
CA ARG A 153 -13.15 -11.92 15.40
C ARG A 153 -14.57 -11.91 15.97
N VAL A 154 -14.74 -11.47 17.23
CA VAL A 154 -16.04 -11.31 17.87
C VAL A 154 -16.68 -9.97 17.49
N LEU A 155 -15.88 -8.90 17.45
CA LEU A 155 -16.32 -7.56 17.06
C LEU A 155 -16.66 -7.45 15.56
N TYR A 156 -16.02 -8.27 14.72
CA TYR A 156 -16.21 -8.30 13.28
C TYR A 156 -16.64 -9.71 12.82
N PRO A 157 -17.95 -10.02 12.78
CA PRO A 157 -18.44 -11.34 12.40
C PRO A 157 -18.01 -11.85 11.01
N GLN A 158 -17.70 -10.92 10.09
CA GLN A 158 -17.12 -11.20 8.77
C GLN A 158 -15.65 -10.78 8.72
N TRP A 159 -14.87 -11.25 9.71
CA TRP A 159 -13.49 -10.78 9.95
C TRP A 159 -12.61 -10.91 8.71
N GLU A 160 -12.65 -12.05 8.00
CA GLU A 160 -11.83 -12.32 6.81
C GLU A 160 -12.09 -11.29 5.69
N ASP A 161 -13.36 -11.01 5.39
CA ASP A 161 -13.74 -10.05 4.35
C ASP A 161 -13.38 -8.62 4.75
N TYR A 162 -13.54 -8.30 6.03
CA TYR A 162 -13.18 -7.00 6.58
C TYR A 162 -11.66 -6.78 6.55
N ALA A 163 -10.88 -7.78 6.98
CA ALA A 163 -9.42 -7.75 6.95
C ALA A 163 -8.89 -7.62 5.53
N THR A 164 -9.46 -8.36 4.58
CA THR A 164 -9.07 -8.26 3.16
C THR A 164 -9.30 -6.85 2.62
N ARG A 165 -10.46 -6.25 2.90
CA ARG A 165 -10.78 -4.87 2.49
C ARG A 165 -9.88 -3.86 3.17
N LEU A 166 -9.62 -4.01 4.47
CA LEU A 166 -8.79 -3.07 5.22
C LEU A 166 -7.33 -3.09 4.77
N VAL A 167 -6.77 -4.26 4.49
CA VAL A 167 -5.41 -4.41 3.94
C VAL A 167 -5.31 -3.83 2.53
N ALA A 168 -6.34 -3.99 1.70
CA ALA A 168 -6.38 -3.39 0.38
C ALA A 168 -6.40 -1.85 0.47
N ALA A 169 -7.23 -1.28 1.34
CA ALA A 169 -7.29 0.15 1.60
C ALA A 169 -5.95 0.69 2.13
N PHE A 170 -5.35 0.00 3.10
CA PHE A 170 -4.03 0.36 3.62
C PHE A 170 -2.97 0.40 2.54
N ARG A 171 -2.91 -0.63 1.67
CA ARG A 171 -1.93 -0.64 0.58
C ARG A 171 -2.12 0.53 -0.37
N ALA A 172 -3.37 0.86 -0.70
CA ALA A 172 -3.70 1.96 -1.60
C ALA A 172 -3.31 3.32 -1.00
N GLU A 173 -3.67 3.58 0.25
CA GLU A 173 -3.34 4.84 0.94
C GLU A 173 -1.85 4.96 1.23
N TYR A 174 -1.20 3.89 1.69
CA TYR A 174 0.25 3.92 1.98
C TYR A 174 1.08 4.29 0.75
N ALA A 175 0.64 3.96 -0.48
CA ALA A 175 1.34 4.38 -1.68
C ALA A 175 1.37 5.90 -1.90
N GLU A 176 0.40 6.64 -1.37
CA GLU A 176 0.34 8.10 -1.50
C GLU A 176 1.31 8.81 -0.54
N TYR A 177 1.85 8.09 0.44
CA TYR A 177 2.69 8.63 1.50
C TYR A 177 4.03 7.88 1.65
N VAL A 178 4.55 7.29 0.57
CA VAL A 178 5.88 6.67 0.57
C VAL A 178 6.95 7.75 0.70
N GLY A 179 7.48 7.90 1.92
CA GLY A 179 8.52 8.85 2.30
C GLY A 179 8.99 8.59 3.73
#